data_AF-A0A4Q3WXP5-F1
#
_entry.id   AF-A0A4Q3WXP5-F1
#
_cell.length_a   1.000
_cell.length_b   1.000
_cell.length_c   1.000
_cell.angle_alpha   90.00
_cell.angle_beta   90.00
_cell.angle_gamma   90.00
#
_symmetry.space_group_name_H-M   'P 1'
#
loop_
_entity.id
_entity.type
_entity.pdbx_description
1 polymer ?
#
loop_
_entity_poly.entity_id
_entity_poly.type
_entity_poly.pdbx_seq_one_letter_code
_entity_poly.pdbx_strand_id
1 'polypeptide(L)'
;MARVKRGVTASAKHKKIRDLAKGYYGAKHRWFRTANEAVMHAGQYAYRDRRVFKRDIRKLWIVRINAAARLSGISYSQLIHGLNEAKIEIDRKALSQLAIESPAAFAKIAETAKAALVK
;
A
#
# COMPACT_ATOMS: atom_id res chain seq x y z
N MET A 1 16.74 -51.05 -17.12
CA MET A 1 16.23 -49.75 -16.63
C MET A 1 15.55 -49.01 -17.79
N ALA A 2 14.30 -48.56 -17.66
CA ALA A 2 13.56 -47.94 -18.76
C ALA A 2 13.96 -46.45 -18.96
N ARG A 3 14.22 -46.04 -20.20
CA ARG A 3 14.57 -44.65 -20.54
C ARG A 3 13.30 -43.82 -20.78
N VAL A 4 13.03 -42.83 -19.91
CA VAL A 4 11.89 -41.90 -20.06
C VAL A 4 12.34 -40.57 -20.69
N LYS A 5 11.66 -40.14 -21.76
CA LYS A 5 11.93 -38.86 -22.44
C LYS A 5 11.25 -37.69 -21.70
N ARG A 6 11.94 -36.53 -21.57
CA ARG A 6 11.49 -35.36 -20.78
C ARG A 6 10.98 -34.16 -21.62
N GLY A 7 10.84 -34.30 -22.94
CA GLY A 7 10.57 -33.17 -23.84
C GLY A 7 9.26 -32.44 -23.54
N VAL A 8 8.17 -33.19 -23.33
CA VAL A 8 6.83 -32.63 -23.07
C VAL A 8 6.79 -31.88 -21.74
N THR A 9 7.32 -32.48 -20.67
CA THR A 9 7.32 -31.89 -19.32
C THR A 9 8.21 -30.64 -19.24
N ALA A 10 9.37 -30.65 -19.89
CA ALA A 10 10.24 -29.48 -19.97
C ALA A 10 9.60 -28.32 -20.75
N SER A 11 8.99 -28.62 -21.91
CA SER A 11 8.29 -27.61 -22.73
C SER A 11 7.15 -26.95 -21.98
N ALA A 12 6.33 -27.74 -21.26
CA ALA A 12 5.23 -27.23 -20.44
C ALA A 12 5.73 -26.29 -19.32
N LYS A 13 6.81 -26.64 -18.62
CA LYS A 13 7.44 -25.78 -17.60
C LYS A 13 7.92 -24.46 -18.21
N HIS A 14 8.60 -24.50 -19.35
CA HIS A 14 9.11 -23.30 -20.01
C HIS A 14 7.99 -22.38 -20.52
N LYS A 15 6.88 -22.95 -20.99
CA LYS A 15 5.70 -22.19 -21.41
C LYS A 15 5.08 -21.45 -20.22
N LYS A 16 4.86 -22.14 -19.10
CA LYS A 16 4.32 -21.54 -17.85
C LYS A 16 5.11 -20.32 -17.39
N ILE A 17 6.45 -20.40 -17.35
CA ILE A 17 7.29 -19.28 -16.92
C ILE A 17 7.26 -18.12 -17.93
N ARG A 18 7.28 -18.40 -19.23
CA ARG A 18 7.16 -17.35 -20.25
C ARG A 18 5.81 -16.66 -20.22
N ASP A 19 4.74 -17.38 -19.92
CA ASP A 19 3.41 -16.80 -19.75
C ASP A 19 3.35 -15.81 -18.58
N LEU A 20 4.04 -16.11 -17.46
CA LEU A 20 4.16 -15.21 -16.32
C LEU A 20 5.07 -14.00 -16.58
N ALA A 21 6.03 -14.13 -17.49
CA ALA A 21 7.01 -13.10 -17.82
C ALA A 21 6.57 -12.16 -18.96
N LYS A 22 5.32 -12.27 -19.44
CA LYS A 22 4.78 -11.39 -20.48
C LYS A 22 4.85 -9.92 -20.03
N GLY A 23 5.29 -9.05 -20.94
CA GLY A 23 5.48 -7.61 -20.67
C GLY A 23 6.85 -7.24 -20.11
N TYR A 24 7.73 -8.21 -19.79
CA TYR A 24 9.09 -7.89 -19.36
C TYR A 24 9.97 -7.43 -20.51
N TYR A 25 10.86 -6.48 -20.24
CA TYR A 25 11.73 -5.88 -21.25
C TYR A 25 12.84 -6.82 -21.75
N GLY A 26 13.16 -6.74 -23.06
CA GLY A 26 14.27 -7.45 -23.68
C GLY A 26 14.17 -8.98 -23.60
N ALA A 27 15.27 -9.64 -23.21
CA ALA A 27 15.33 -11.11 -23.12
C ALA A 27 14.48 -11.72 -21.99
N LYS A 28 14.00 -10.89 -21.04
CA LYS A 28 13.30 -11.33 -19.82
C LYS A 28 11.92 -11.96 -20.07
N HIS A 29 11.32 -11.77 -21.25
CA HIS A 29 10.10 -12.48 -21.66
C HIS A 29 10.36 -13.60 -22.69
N ARG A 30 11.52 -13.59 -23.36
CA ARG A 30 11.85 -14.49 -24.47
C ARG A 30 12.56 -15.77 -24.00
N TRP A 31 13.59 -15.63 -23.19
CA TRP A 31 14.49 -16.72 -22.82
C TRP A 31 14.14 -17.32 -21.47
N PHE A 32 14.03 -18.64 -21.38
CA PHE A 32 13.57 -19.32 -20.16
C PHE A 32 14.42 -19.00 -18.93
N ARG A 33 15.76 -19.00 -19.06
CA ARG A 33 16.67 -18.76 -17.91
C ARG A 33 16.46 -17.36 -17.34
N THR A 34 16.55 -16.34 -18.19
CA THR A 34 16.38 -14.94 -17.81
C THR A 34 14.95 -14.64 -17.34
N ALA A 35 13.93 -15.25 -17.97
CA ALA A 35 12.55 -15.12 -17.54
C ALA A 35 12.32 -15.73 -16.15
N ASN A 36 12.91 -16.90 -15.88
CA ASN A 36 12.78 -17.57 -14.59
C ASN A 36 13.40 -16.72 -13.46
N GLU A 37 14.60 -16.16 -13.68
CA GLU A 37 15.24 -15.23 -12.74
C GLU A 37 14.37 -14.00 -12.49
N ALA A 38 13.87 -13.36 -13.56
CA ALA A 38 13.02 -12.18 -13.44
C ALA A 38 11.72 -12.45 -12.68
N VAL A 39 11.04 -13.56 -12.98
CA VAL A 39 9.80 -13.97 -12.30
C VAL A 39 10.04 -14.28 -10.82
N MET A 40 11.17 -14.92 -10.47
CA MET A 40 11.53 -15.17 -9.08
C MET A 40 11.71 -13.87 -8.30
N HIS A 41 12.45 -12.91 -8.84
CA HIS A 41 12.62 -11.59 -8.20
C HIS A 41 11.31 -10.82 -8.11
N ALA A 42 10.48 -10.85 -9.17
CA ALA A 42 9.16 -10.21 -9.15
C ALA A 42 8.26 -10.81 -8.05
N GLY A 43 8.31 -12.12 -7.84
CA GLY A 43 7.59 -12.78 -6.74
C GLY A 43 8.07 -12.33 -5.36
N GLN A 44 9.38 -12.21 -5.17
CA GLN A 44 9.98 -11.70 -3.92
C GLN A 44 9.56 -10.25 -3.65
N TYR A 45 9.64 -9.37 -4.65
CA TYR A 45 9.20 -7.98 -4.52
C TYR A 45 7.72 -7.88 -4.25
N ALA A 46 6.87 -8.61 -4.97
CA ALA A 46 5.42 -8.62 -4.74
C ALA A 46 5.08 -9.04 -3.30
N TYR A 47 5.78 -10.02 -2.73
CA TYR A 47 5.57 -10.42 -1.34
C TYR A 47 5.93 -9.32 -0.35
N ARG A 48 7.12 -8.72 -0.50
CA ARG A 48 7.57 -7.60 0.32
C ARG A 48 6.61 -6.41 0.19
N ASP A 49 6.26 -6.05 -1.03
CA ASP A 49 5.53 -4.82 -1.35
C ASP A 49 4.07 -4.88 -0.91
N ARG A 50 3.45 -6.07 -0.81
CA ARG A 50 2.13 -6.20 -0.14
C ARG A 50 2.16 -5.75 1.32
N ARG A 51 3.28 -5.92 2.02
CA ARG A 51 3.46 -5.44 3.40
C ARG A 51 3.81 -3.96 3.44
N VAL A 52 4.64 -3.50 2.50
CA VAL A 52 5.06 -2.09 2.39
C VAL A 52 3.90 -1.19 1.97
N PHE A 53 3.05 -1.61 1.05
CA PHE A 53 1.88 -0.85 0.58
C PHE A 53 0.96 -0.42 1.73
N LYS A 54 0.75 -1.30 2.73
CA LYS A 54 -0.03 -0.95 3.93
C LYS A 54 0.59 0.22 4.71
N ARG A 55 1.92 0.30 4.75
CA ARG A 55 2.67 1.39 5.41
C ARG A 55 2.62 2.66 4.57
N ASP A 56 2.79 2.55 3.26
CA ASP A 56 2.82 3.71 2.36
C ASP A 56 1.44 4.38 2.26
N ILE A 57 0.37 3.60 2.20
CA ILE A 57 -1.00 4.12 2.25
C ILE A 57 -1.26 4.82 3.59
N ARG A 58 -0.80 4.25 4.71
CA ARG A 58 -0.93 4.91 6.02
C ARG A 58 -0.14 6.21 6.09
N LYS A 59 1.07 6.26 5.52
CA LYS A 59 1.86 7.51 5.40
C LYS A 59 1.09 8.56 4.60
N LEU A 60 0.50 8.18 3.46
CA LEU A 60 -0.30 9.09 2.64
C LEU A 60 -1.48 9.67 3.42
N TRP A 61 -2.22 8.85 4.18
CA TRP A 61 -3.32 9.34 5.02
C TRP A 61 -2.84 10.34 6.08
N ILE A 62 -1.70 10.07 6.72
CA ILE A 62 -1.12 10.98 7.72
C ILE A 62 -0.75 12.32 7.07
N VAL A 63 -0.12 12.31 5.89
CA VAL A 63 0.25 13.53 5.16
C VAL A 63 -1.00 14.37 4.83
N ARG A 64 -2.06 13.72 4.33
CA ARG A 64 -3.33 14.37 4.01
C ARG A 64 -4.01 14.96 5.24
N ILE A 65 -4.10 14.20 6.33
CA ILE A 65 -4.69 14.68 7.59
C ILE A 65 -3.84 15.83 8.16
N ASN A 66 -2.52 15.74 8.11
CA ASN A 66 -1.65 16.81 8.60
C ASN A 66 -1.90 18.10 7.83
N ALA A 67 -2.01 18.05 6.50
CA ALA A 67 -2.34 19.23 5.70
C ALA A 67 -3.68 19.85 6.12
N ALA A 68 -4.73 19.03 6.26
CA ALA A 68 -6.04 19.49 6.70
C ALA A 68 -6.04 20.03 8.14
N ALA A 69 -5.34 19.37 9.06
CA ALA A 69 -5.20 19.80 10.44
C ALA A 69 -4.51 21.18 10.55
N ARG A 70 -3.49 21.42 9.70
CA ARG A 70 -2.81 22.72 9.65
C ARG A 70 -3.72 23.83 9.18
N LEU A 71 -4.61 23.58 8.21
CA LEU A 71 -5.64 24.53 7.80
C LEU A 71 -6.60 24.87 8.95
N SER A 72 -6.94 23.88 9.78
CA SER A 72 -7.72 24.08 10.99
C SER A 72 -6.90 24.62 12.19
N GLY A 73 -5.64 24.98 12.00
CA GLY A 73 -4.79 25.57 13.05
C GLY A 73 -4.39 24.62 14.19
N ILE A 74 -4.31 23.30 13.94
CA ILE A 74 -3.81 22.31 14.90
C ILE A 74 -2.73 21.42 14.25
N SER A 75 -1.75 20.96 15.03
CA SER A 75 -0.79 19.98 14.52
C SER A 75 -1.39 18.57 14.45
N TYR A 76 -0.90 17.72 13.54
CA TYR A 76 -1.33 16.31 13.46
C TYR A 76 -1.24 15.57 14.81
N SER A 77 -0.14 15.76 15.55
CA SER A 77 0.08 15.08 16.82
C SER A 77 -0.97 15.47 17.86
N GLN A 78 -1.24 16.78 17.97
CA GLN A 78 -2.27 17.29 18.88
C GLN A 78 -3.66 16.84 18.46
N LEU A 79 -3.98 16.87 17.16
CA LEU A 79 -5.27 16.37 16.65
C LEU A 79 -5.52 14.92 17.07
N ILE A 80 -4.55 14.03 16.86
CA ILE A 80 -4.70 12.61 17.23
C ILE A 80 -4.80 12.43 18.74
N HIS A 81 -4.02 13.19 19.52
CA HIS A 81 -4.11 13.14 20.97
C HIS A 81 -5.50 13.60 21.45
N GLY A 82 -5.99 14.73 20.96
CA GLY A 82 -7.32 15.25 21.31
C GLY A 82 -8.46 14.31 20.91
N LEU A 83 -8.35 13.63 19.76
CA LEU A 83 -9.33 12.61 19.37
C LEU A 83 -9.34 11.39 20.30
N ASN A 84 -8.17 10.96 20.79
CA ASN A 84 -8.08 9.89 21.76
C ASN A 84 -8.68 10.29 23.12
N GLU A 85 -8.38 11.51 23.60
CA GLU A 85 -8.97 12.05 24.84
C GLU A 85 -10.49 12.20 24.74
N ALA A 86 -10.99 12.61 23.56
CA ALA A 86 -12.41 12.65 23.25
C ALA A 86 -13.05 11.27 23.06
N LYS A 87 -12.27 10.17 23.13
CA LYS A 87 -12.69 8.77 22.89
C LYS A 87 -13.32 8.56 21.51
N ILE A 88 -12.86 9.31 20.51
CA ILE A 88 -13.31 9.21 19.12
C ILE A 88 -12.39 8.24 18.38
N GLU A 89 -12.83 6.99 18.25
CA GLU A 89 -12.09 5.93 17.54
C GLU A 89 -12.37 5.97 16.04
N ILE A 90 -11.72 6.91 15.32
CA ILE A 90 -11.79 6.98 13.85
C ILE A 90 -10.45 6.60 13.23
N ASP A 91 -10.51 5.68 12.27
CA ASP A 91 -9.37 5.29 11.47
C ASP A 91 -8.84 6.44 10.60
N ARG A 92 -7.51 6.44 10.41
CA ARG A 92 -6.82 7.42 9.55
C ARG A 92 -7.30 7.38 8.09
N LYS A 93 -7.80 6.24 7.62
CA LYS A 93 -8.42 6.12 6.29
C LYS A 93 -9.66 7.00 6.21
N ALA A 94 -10.59 6.83 7.14
CA ALA A 94 -11.84 7.56 7.19
C ALA A 94 -11.60 9.06 7.45
N LEU A 95 -10.71 9.42 8.38
CA LEU A 95 -10.32 10.82 8.62
C LEU A 95 -9.73 11.47 7.37
N SER A 96 -8.84 10.76 6.66
CA SER A 96 -8.24 11.29 5.42
C SER A 96 -9.26 11.46 4.31
N GLN A 97 -10.27 10.58 4.22
CA GLN A 97 -11.31 10.67 3.20
C GLN A 97 -12.26 11.83 3.52
N LEU A 98 -12.69 11.95 4.78
CA LEU A 98 -13.53 13.06 5.24
C LEU A 98 -12.86 14.42 5.01
N ALA A 99 -11.54 14.52 5.25
CA ALA A 99 -10.78 15.73 5.00
C ALA A 99 -10.80 16.17 3.53
N ILE A 100 -10.97 15.25 2.58
CA ILE A 100 -11.03 15.53 1.15
C ILE A 100 -12.47 15.83 0.72
N GLU A 101 -13.42 14.98 1.11
CA GLU A 101 -14.81 15.05 0.65
C GLU A 101 -15.61 16.17 1.32
N SER A 102 -15.32 16.48 2.58
CA SER A 102 -16.10 17.45 3.36
C SER A 102 -15.22 18.20 4.37
N PRO A 103 -14.50 19.24 3.93
CA PRO A 103 -13.63 20.04 4.79
C PRO A 103 -14.37 20.66 5.99
N ALA A 104 -15.64 21.05 5.81
CA ALA A 104 -16.46 21.60 6.89
C ALA A 104 -16.74 20.57 8.02
N ALA A 105 -16.95 19.30 7.67
CA ALA A 105 -17.13 18.24 8.66
C ALA A 105 -15.81 17.96 9.39
N PHE A 106 -14.69 17.95 8.68
CA PHE A 106 -13.36 17.82 9.29
C PHE A 106 -13.04 18.97 10.25
N ALA A 107 -13.43 20.21 9.93
CA ALA A 107 -13.25 21.37 10.80
C ALA A 107 -13.96 21.18 12.15
N LYS A 108 -15.21 20.71 12.15
CA LYS A 108 -15.94 20.41 13.40
C LYS A 108 -15.23 19.34 14.25
N ILE A 109 -14.69 18.30 13.62
CA ILE A 109 -13.90 17.28 14.31
C ILE A 109 -12.59 17.85 14.88
N ALA A 110 -11.96 18.77 14.16
CA ALA A 110 -10.76 19.44 14.65
C ALA A 110 -11.08 20.35 15.86
N GLU A 111 -12.24 21.00 15.88
CA GLU A 111 -12.71 21.79 17.01
C GLU A 111 -13.01 20.92 18.24
N THR A 112 -13.69 19.78 18.08
CA THR A 112 -13.92 18.85 19.20
C THR A 112 -12.61 18.31 19.76
N ALA A 113 -11.63 18.00 18.89
CA ALA A 113 -10.30 17.60 19.31
C ALA A 113 -9.56 18.71 20.07
N LYS A 114 -9.69 19.98 19.66
CA LYS A 114 -9.13 21.13 20.40
C LYS A 114 -9.78 21.29 21.77
N ALA A 115 -11.10 21.19 21.85
CA ALA A 115 -11.83 21.33 23.11
C ALA A 115 -11.41 20.25 24.13
N ALA A 116 -11.13 19.04 23.67
CA ALA A 116 -10.66 17.95 24.52
C ALA A 116 -9.23 18.15 25.06
N LEU A 117 -8.38 18.95 24.38
CA LEU A 117 -6.99 19.21 24.79
C LEU A 117 -6.84 20.33 25.83
N VAL A 118 -7.84 21.20 25.98
CA VAL A 118 -7.81 22.36 26.90
C VAL A 118 -8.29 21.98 28.31
N LYS A 119 -8.68 20.71 28.50
CA LYS A 119 -9.07 20.17 29.79
C LYS A 119 -7.86 19.75 30.61
#